data_AF-A0A0R3KQB1-F1
#
_entry.id   AF-A0A0R3KQB1-F1
#
_cell.length_a   1.000
_cell.length_b   1.000
_cell.length_c   1.000
_cell.angle_alpha   90.00
_cell.angle_beta   90.00
_cell.angle_gamma   90.00
#
_symmetry.space_group_name_H-M   'P 1'
#
loop_
_entity.id
_entity.type
_entity.pdbx_description
1 polymer ?
#
loop_
_entity_poly.entity_id
_entity_poly.type
_entity_poly.pdbx_seq_one_letter_code
_entity_poly.pdbx_strand_id
1 'polypeptide(L)'
;MTLMRCPDCGREISNQATACPGCGRLLQERGPTVAASGEWAGRPPYFYEYKSQIILFGLPLVHVIFGPTWLIGFKPARGIIAVGNIAIGFVAFGGVAMGLAAFGGISLGLVCAGGMALGLGLGAGGIATGYWALGGIAIGVYALGGLGIGAHTLQNDPNMLRFLSAPFGRGSS
;
A
#
# COMPACT_ATOMS: atom_id res chain seq x y z
N MET A 1 -15.59 34.89 9.32
CA MET A 1 -14.96 33.74 10.00
C MET A 1 -16.05 33.06 10.81
N THR A 2 -16.48 31.85 10.47
CA THR A 2 -17.56 31.17 11.18
C THR A 2 -16.98 30.44 12.40
N LEU A 3 -17.56 30.72 13.57
CA LEU A 3 -17.19 30.09 14.82
C LEU A 3 -18.06 28.86 15.03
N MET A 4 -17.45 27.74 15.40
CA MET A 4 -18.14 26.54 15.86
C MET A 4 -17.81 26.30 17.33
N ARG A 5 -18.68 25.60 18.06
CA ARG A 5 -18.37 25.15 19.41
C ARG A 5 -17.66 23.82 19.37
N CYS A 6 -16.57 23.71 20.12
CA CYS A 6 -15.90 22.43 20.32
C CYS A 6 -16.86 21.45 21.03
N PRO A 7 -17.04 20.22 20.54
CA PRO A 7 -17.98 19.27 21.15
C PRO A 7 -17.59 18.82 22.56
N ASP A 8 -16.28 18.79 22.87
CA ASP A 8 -15.78 18.34 24.17
C ASP A 8 -15.78 19.45 25.21
N CYS A 9 -15.19 20.60 24.88
CA CYS A 9 -14.99 21.67 25.87
C CYS A 9 -15.98 22.84 25.73
N GLY A 10 -16.89 22.79 24.75
CA GLY A 10 -17.91 23.83 24.53
C GLY A 10 -17.37 25.19 24.05
N ARG A 11 -16.05 25.35 23.94
CA ARG A 11 -15.38 26.61 23.60
C ARG A 11 -15.61 27.00 22.14
N GLU A 12 -15.81 28.28 21.89
CA GLU A 12 -15.92 28.82 20.53
C GLU A 12 -14.54 28.85 19.85
N ILE A 13 -14.47 28.16 18.73
CA ILE A 13 -13.25 27.95 17.94
C ILE A 13 -13.54 28.29 16.48
N SER A 14 -12.51 28.82 15.81
CA SER A 14 -12.59 29.04 14.36
C SER A 14 -12.81 27.71 13.66
N ASN A 15 -13.70 27.67 12.67
CA ASN A 15 -13.92 26.50 11.83
C ASN A 15 -12.70 26.12 10.96
N GLN A 16 -11.64 26.93 10.98
CA GLN A 16 -10.35 26.67 10.34
C GLN A 16 -9.24 26.26 11.33
N ALA A 17 -9.53 26.14 12.63
CA ALA A 17 -8.54 25.76 13.62
C ALA A 17 -8.16 24.28 13.48
N THR A 18 -6.87 23.99 13.31
CA THR A 18 -6.30 22.62 13.26
C THR A 18 -6.49 21.86 14.57
N ALA A 19 -6.45 22.57 15.70
CA ALA A 19 -6.63 22.04 17.03
C ALA A 19 -7.40 23.02 17.91
N CYS A 20 -8.19 22.50 18.85
CA CYS A 20 -8.82 23.32 19.87
C CYS A 20 -7.75 23.79 20.89
N PRO A 21 -7.55 25.11 21.09
CA PRO A 21 -6.55 25.63 22.03
C PRO A 21 -6.91 25.41 23.51
N GLY A 22 -8.13 24.96 23.81
CA GLY A 22 -8.58 24.65 25.16
C GLY A 22 -8.27 23.22 25.57
N CYS A 23 -8.78 22.24 24.81
CA CYS A 23 -8.67 20.82 25.14
C CYS A 23 -7.65 20.04 24.30
N GLY A 24 -7.03 20.66 23.29
CA GLY A 24 -6.06 19.99 22.42
C GLY A 24 -6.64 19.05 21.37
N ARG A 25 -7.98 18.92 21.27
CA ARG A 25 -8.64 18.09 20.26
C ARG A 25 -8.28 18.54 18.85
N LEU A 26 -7.74 17.63 18.03
CA LEU A 26 -7.50 17.85 16.61
C LEU A 26 -8.84 17.87 15.86
N LEU A 27 -9.07 18.93 15.07
CA LEU A 27 -10.28 19.12 14.26
C LEU A 27 -10.02 18.79 12.78
N GLN A 28 -8.81 18.30 12.49
CA GLN A 28 -8.29 17.90 11.19
C GLN A 28 -8.93 16.59 10.68
N GLU A 29 -10.26 16.44 10.79
CA GLU A 29 -11.04 15.43 10.06
C GLU A 29 -11.90 16.06 8.95
N ARG A 30 -11.86 17.39 8.76
CA ARG A 30 -12.23 18.01 7.47
C ARG A 30 -11.01 18.16 6.59
N GLY A 31 -10.56 17.03 6.02
CA GLY A 31 -10.00 17.10 4.66
C GLY A 31 -10.98 17.84 3.75
N PRO A 32 -10.50 18.53 2.69
CA PRO A 32 -11.34 19.38 1.87
C PRO A 32 -12.57 18.58 1.45
N THR A 33 -13.73 19.15 1.74
CA THR A 33 -14.99 18.79 1.13
C THR A 33 -14.79 18.85 -0.38
N VAL A 34 -14.34 17.75 -1.00
CA VAL A 34 -14.75 17.43 -2.34
C VAL A 34 -16.26 17.26 -2.22
N ALA A 35 -16.94 18.34 -2.58
CA ALA A 35 -18.35 18.36 -2.83
C ALA A 35 -18.64 17.21 -3.81
N ALA A 36 -19.07 16.07 -3.27
CA ALA A 36 -19.81 15.10 -4.04
C ALA A 36 -21.13 15.79 -4.37
N SER A 37 -21.22 16.39 -5.55
CA SER A 37 -22.46 16.81 -6.19
C SER A 37 -23.26 15.58 -6.61
N GLY A 38 -23.70 14.78 -5.63
CA GLY A 38 -24.44 13.55 -5.83
C GLY A 38 -25.46 13.36 -4.72
N GLU A 39 -26.71 13.18 -5.13
CA GLU A 39 -27.99 13.08 -4.40
C GLU A 39 -28.09 12.01 -3.27
N TRP A 40 -26.97 11.49 -2.76
CA TRP A 40 -26.91 10.36 -1.81
C TRP A 40 -26.41 10.78 -0.42
N ALA A 41 -26.88 11.91 0.08
CA ALA A 41 -26.53 12.51 1.37
C ALA A 41 -27.22 11.84 2.57
N GLY A 42 -26.97 10.54 2.82
CA GLY A 42 -27.66 9.82 3.90
C GLY A 42 -26.92 8.69 4.60
N ARG A 43 -25.70 8.32 4.18
CA ARG A 43 -24.86 7.36 4.92
C ARG A 43 -23.49 7.99 5.14
N PRO A 44 -22.93 8.00 6.37
CA PRO A 44 -21.58 8.53 6.57
C PRO A 44 -20.66 7.69 5.69
N PRO A 45 -19.96 8.29 4.69
CA PRO A 45 -19.03 7.51 3.91
C PRO A 45 -17.94 7.05 4.88
N TYR A 46 -17.68 5.74 4.94
CA TYR A 46 -16.54 5.16 5.65
C TYR A 46 -15.24 5.56 4.91
N PHE A 47 -14.96 6.86 4.88
CA PHE A 47 -13.78 7.47 4.30
C PHE A 47 -12.86 7.83 5.45
N TYR A 48 -11.73 7.13 5.53
CA TYR A 48 -10.71 7.37 6.53
C TYR A 48 -9.40 7.71 5.80
N GLU A 49 -9.02 8.99 5.82
CA GLU A 49 -7.71 9.45 5.33
C GLU A 49 -6.85 9.83 6.52
N TYR A 50 -5.84 9.02 6.80
CA TYR A 50 -4.87 9.28 7.85
C TYR A 50 -3.52 9.67 7.23
N LYS A 51 -2.97 10.80 7.68
CA LYS A 51 -1.63 11.27 7.34
C LYS A 51 -0.83 11.51 8.61
N SER A 52 0.34 10.90 8.71
CA SER A 52 1.27 11.19 9.80
C SER A 52 1.81 12.63 9.68
N GLN A 53 2.03 13.28 10.82
CA GLN A 53 2.64 14.62 10.86
C GLN A 53 4.14 14.61 10.58
N ILE A 54 4.79 13.44 10.69
CA ILE A 54 6.19 13.28 10.35
C ILE A 54 6.31 13.24 8.83
N ILE A 55 6.93 14.28 8.28
CA ILE A 55 7.26 14.43 6.86
C ILE A 55 8.75 14.15 6.71
N LEU A 56 9.09 13.09 6.01
CA LEU A 56 10.47 12.73 5.69
C LEU A 56 10.64 12.86 4.18
N PHE A 57 11.65 13.59 3.71
CA PHE A 57 11.87 13.86 2.28
C PHE A 57 10.68 14.54 1.55
N GLY A 58 9.87 15.32 2.27
CA GLY A 58 8.67 15.97 1.70
C GLY A 58 7.50 15.02 1.46
N LEU A 59 7.59 13.76 1.90
CA LEU A 59 6.53 12.75 1.86
C LEU A 59 6.08 12.41 3.30
N PRO A 60 4.78 12.22 3.54
CA PRO A 60 4.31 11.75 4.84
C PRO A 60 4.85 10.34 5.10
N LEU A 61 5.29 10.09 6.33
CA LEU A 61 5.86 8.80 6.73
C LEU A 61 4.84 7.67 6.59
N VAL A 62 3.59 7.93 7.00
CA VAL A 62 2.45 7.01 6.85
C VAL A 62 1.29 7.75 6.21
N HIS A 63 0.75 7.17 5.14
CA HIS A 63 -0.46 7.65 4.48
C HIS A 63 -1.40 6.49 4.22
N VAL A 64 -2.51 6.47 4.94
CA VAL A 64 -3.56 5.45 4.81
C VAL A 64 -4.80 6.11 4.23
N ILE A 65 -5.28 5.59 3.11
CA ILE A 65 -6.57 5.95 2.52
C ILE A 65 -7.42 4.69 2.54
N PHE A 66 -8.44 4.69 3.37
CA PHE A 66 -9.40 3.60 3.46
C PHE A 66 -10.77 4.06 3.00
N GLY A 67 -11.31 3.31 2.03
CA GLY A 67 -12.71 3.38 1.65
C GLY A 67 -12.95 2.94 0.21
N PRO A 68 -14.22 2.97 -0.23
CA PRO A 68 -14.59 2.38 -1.51
C PRO A 68 -14.15 3.24 -2.70
N THR A 69 -13.55 2.63 -3.73
CA THR A 69 -13.08 3.35 -4.95
C THR A 69 -14.17 4.18 -5.60
N TRP A 70 -15.41 3.68 -5.60
CA TRP A 70 -16.57 4.36 -6.18
C TRP A 70 -16.98 5.65 -5.45
N LEU A 71 -16.53 5.87 -4.21
CA LEU A 71 -16.81 7.08 -3.42
C LEU A 71 -15.61 8.06 -3.39
N ILE A 72 -14.38 7.54 -3.40
CA ILE A 72 -13.14 8.33 -3.20
C ILE A 72 -12.47 8.70 -4.52
N GLY A 73 -12.86 8.03 -5.61
CA GLY A 73 -12.17 8.10 -6.88
C GLY A 73 -10.79 7.44 -6.83
N PHE A 74 -10.02 7.62 -7.91
CA PHE A 74 -8.66 7.08 -8.04
C PHE A 74 -7.63 7.95 -7.31
N LYS A 75 -7.81 8.16 -6.00
CA LYS A 75 -6.87 8.96 -5.21
C LYS A 75 -5.69 8.09 -4.76
N PRO A 76 -4.45 8.35 -5.23
CA PRO A 76 -3.28 7.56 -4.81
C PRO A 76 -2.84 7.93 -3.39
N ALA A 77 -2.67 6.93 -2.53
CA ALA A 77 -1.96 7.07 -1.26
C ALA A 77 -0.46 7.20 -1.55
N ARG A 78 0.16 8.28 -1.08
CA ARG A 78 1.60 8.56 -1.26
C ARG A 78 2.28 8.71 0.10
N GLY A 79 3.34 7.97 0.35
CA GLY A 79 4.13 8.05 1.58
C GLY A 79 5.27 7.04 1.63
N ILE A 80 6.04 7.00 2.71
CA ILE A 80 7.01 5.92 2.92
C ILE A 80 6.27 4.60 3.11
N ILE A 81 5.25 4.61 3.97
CA ILE A 81 4.28 3.53 4.14
C ILE A 81 2.94 4.01 3.58
N ALA A 82 2.52 3.41 2.46
CA ALA A 82 1.28 3.76 1.78
C ALA A 82 0.29 2.59 1.84
N VAL A 83 -0.94 2.87 2.26
CA VAL A 83 -2.02 1.85 2.32
C VAL A 83 -3.26 2.42 1.63
N GLY A 84 -3.79 1.69 0.63
CA GLY A 84 -5.02 2.06 -0.06
C GLY A 84 -5.20 1.32 -1.39
N ASN A 85 -6.27 1.57 -2.13
CA ASN A 85 -6.50 0.88 -3.41
C ASN A 85 -5.42 1.18 -4.45
N ILE A 86 -4.90 2.41 -4.47
CA ILE A 86 -3.69 2.79 -5.21
C ILE A 86 -2.69 3.30 -4.19
N ALA A 87 -1.60 2.56 -3.98
CA ALA A 87 -0.56 2.88 -3.02
C ALA A 87 0.79 3.09 -3.72
N ILE A 88 1.43 4.23 -3.50
CA ILE A 88 2.73 4.57 -4.07
C ILE A 88 3.64 4.95 -2.91
N GLY A 89 4.70 4.16 -2.68
CA GLY A 89 5.58 4.41 -1.54
C GLY A 89 6.81 3.55 -1.51
N PHE A 90 7.53 3.58 -0.39
CA PHE A 90 8.64 2.66 -0.17
C PHE A 90 8.10 1.26 0.15
N VAL A 91 7.12 1.22 1.04
CA VAL A 91 6.30 0.05 1.38
C VAL A 91 4.86 0.38 1.03
N ALA A 92 4.29 -0.34 0.06
CA ALA A 92 2.95 -0.08 -0.46
C ALA A 92 2.04 -1.31 -0.26
N PHE A 93 0.85 -1.10 0.30
CA PHE A 93 -0.18 -2.12 0.47
C PHE A 93 -1.46 -1.69 -0.25
N GLY A 94 -1.96 -2.49 -1.19
CA GLY A 94 -3.13 -2.07 -1.95
C GLY A 94 -3.65 -3.03 -3.00
N GLY A 95 -4.67 -2.60 -3.75
CA GLY A 95 -5.08 -3.27 -4.98
C GLY A 95 -4.03 -3.09 -6.08
N VAL A 96 -3.58 -1.86 -6.27
CA VAL A 96 -2.46 -1.47 -7.12
C VAL A 96 -1.38 -0.83 -6.24
N ALA A 97 -0.23 -1.48 -6.12
CA ALA A 97 0.87 -1.05 -5.27
C ALA A 97 2.14 -0.81 -6.09
N MET A 98 2.76 0.35 -5.95
CA MET A 98 4.06 0.69 -6.54
C MET A 98 5.04 1.08 -5.44
N GLY A 99 6.20 0.43 -5.40
CA GLY A 99 7.21 0.77 -4.41
C GLY A 99 8.46 -0.09 -4.42
N LEU A 100 9.30 0.05 -3.39
CA LEU A 100 10.43 -0.87 -3.21
C LEU A 100 9.89 -2.24 -2.77
N ALA A 101 9.01 -2.25 -1.78
CA ALA A 101 8.25 -3.39 -1.32
C ALA A 101 6.75 -3.14 -1.59
N ALA A 102 6.15 -3.93 -2.47
CA ALA A 102 4.76 -3.77 -2.89
C ALA A 102 3.95 -5.04 -2.63
N PHE A 103 2.84 -4.90 -1.91
CA PHE A 103 1.93 -5.99 -1.57
C PHE A 103 0.55 -5.68 -2.11
N GLY A 104 0.04 -6.49 -3.05
CA GLY A 104 -1.24 -6.18 -3.66
C GLY A 104 -1.68 -7.03 -4.83
N GLY A 105 -2.88 -6.77 -5.34
CA GLY A 105 -3.40 -7.46 -6.53
C GLY A 105 -2.48 -7.28 -7.74
N ILE A 106 -2.12 -6.04 -8.04
CA ILE A 106 -1.12 -5.64 -9.03
C ILE A 106 -0.02 -4.91 -8.26
N SER A 107 1.20 -5.45 -8.29
CA SER A 107 2.34 -4.92 -7.54
C SER A 107 3.53 -4.69 -8.46
N LEU A 108 4.20 -3.55 -8.30
CA LEU A 108 5.36 -3.11 -9.08
C LEU A 108 6.46 -2.66 -8.13
N GLY A 109 7.68 -3.21 -8.28
CA GLY A 109 8.74 -2.90 -7.34
C GLY A 109 9.99 -3.78 -7.38
N LEU A 110 10.82 -3.66 -6.34
CA LEU A 110 11.99 -4.53 -6.18
C LEU A 110 11.58 -5.87 -5.58
N VAL A 111 10.78 -5.82 -4.52
CA VAL A 111 10.17 -6.96 -3.85
C VAL A 111 8.66 -6.82 -3.97
N CYS A 112 8.01 -7.79 -4.60
CA CYS A 112 6.57 -7.75 -4.84
C CYS A 112 5.91 -9.04 -4.41
N ALA A 113 4.73 -8.92 -3.79
CA ALA A 113 3.89 -10.06 -3.50
C ALA A 113 2.42 -9.80 -3.84
N GLY A 114 1.82 -10.69 -4.62
CA GLY A 114 0.37 -10.76 -4.80
C GLY A 114 -0.08 -11.35 -6.14
N GLY A 115 -1.17 -10.86 -6.74
CA GLY A 115 -1.76 -11.52 -7.91
C GLY A 115 -0.86 -11.47 -9.14
N MET A 116 -0.52 -10.25 -9.54
CA MET A 116 0.39 -9.91 -10.62
C MET A 116 1.57 -9.13 -10.01
N ALA A 117 2.69 -9.81 -9.82
CA ALA A 117 3.89 -9.30 -9.17
C ALA A 117 4.95 -8.98 -10.22
N LEU A 118 5.07 -7.69 -10.56
CA LEU A 118 6.06 -7.14 -11.46
C LEU A 118 7.29 -6.66 -10.67
N GLY A 119 8.05 -7.63 -10.17
CA GLY A 119 9.25 -7.42 -9.38
C GLY A 119 10.51 -7.36 -10.25
N LEU A 120 11.49 -6.52 -9.90
CA LEU A 120 12.84 -6.61 -10.48
C LEU A 120 13.72 -7.62 -9.72
N GLY A 121 13.61 -7.64 -8.39
CA GLY A 121 14.41 -8.51 -7.52
C GLY A 121 13.70 -9.81 -7.19
N LEU A 122 12.62 -9.72 -6.39
CA LEU A 122 11.86 -10.87 -5.92
C LEU A 122 10.37 -10.66 -6.15
N GLY A 123 9.77 -11.46 -7.02
CA GLY A 123 8.33 -11.45 -7.29
C GLY A 123 7.69 -12.74 -6.80
N ALA A 124 6.68 -12.65 -5.95
CA ALA A 124 5.88 -13.78 -5.48
C ALA A 124 4.41 -13.59 -5.86
N GLY A 125 3.80 -14.51 -6.60
CA GLY A 125 2.42 -14.31 -7.02
C GLY A 125 1.78 -15.34 -7.93
N GLY A 126 0.62 -15.00 -8.49
CA GLY A 126 0.01 -15.81 -9.55
C GLY A 126 0.82 -15.70 -10.85
N ILE A 127 1.03 -14.45 -11.29
CA ILE A 127 1.96 -14.09 -12.36
C ILE A 127 3.10 -13.31 -11.71
N ALA A 128 4.29 -13.88 -11.68
CA ALA A 128 5.46 -13.30 -11.06
C ALA A 128 6.55 -13.04 -12.11
N THR A 129 7.17 -11.87 -12.03
CA THR A 129 8.38 -11.55 -12.80
C THR A 129 9.47 -11.06 -11.86
N GLY A 130 10.73 -11.26 -12.26
CA GLY A 130 11.91 -10.73 -11.55
C GLY A 130 13.11 -11.65 -11.60
N TYR A 131 14.18 -11.27 -10.89
CA TYR A 131 15.37 -12.12 -10.78
C TYR A 131 15.03 -13.46 -10.09
N TRP A 132 14.32 -13.39 -8.96
CA TRP A 132 13.65 -14.51 -8.30
C TRP A 132 12.14 -14.40 -8.54
N ALA A 133 11.58 -15.25 -9.39
CA ALA A 133 10.15 -15.30 -9.68
C ALA A 133 9.53 -16.57 -9.09
N LEU A 134 8.60 -16.40 -8.15
CA LEU A 134 7.88 -17.46 -7.44
C LEU A 134 6.39 -17.35 -7.78
N GLY A 135 5.81 -18.31 -8.49
CA GLY A 135 4.39 -18.21 -8.80
C GLY A 135 3.77 -19.30 -9.65
N GLY A 136 2.54 -19.08 -10.12
CA GLY A 136 1.92 -19.99 -11.10
C GLY A 136 2.62 -19.87 -12.45
N ILE A 137 2.70 -18.64 -12.97
CA ILE A 137 3.46 -18.24 -14.14
C ILE A 137 4.64 -17.40 -13.65
N ALA A 138 5.85 -17.91 -13.79
CA ALA A 138 7.08 -17.27 -13.31
C ALA A 138 8.00 -16.92 -14.48
N ILE A 139 8.34 -15.64 -14.66
CA ILE A 139 9.25 -15.17 -15.72
C ILE A 139 10.46 -14.50 -15.07
N GLY A 140 11.63 -15.12 -15.18
CA GLY A 140 12.79 -14.66 -14.44
C GLY A 140 14.07 -15.42 -14.70
N VAL A 141 15.16 -15.03 -14.03
CA VAL A 141 16.41 -15.81 -14.08
C VAL A 141 16.21 -17.12 -13.32
N TYR A 142 15.70 -17.02 -12.09
CA TYR A 142 15.28 -18.15 -11.26
C TYR A 142 13.76 -18.17 -11.21
N ALA A 143 13.14 -19.05 -12.00
CA ALA A 143 11.69 -19.16 -12.12
C ALA A 143 11.18 -20.45 -11.46
N LEU A 144 10.43 -20.27 -10.38
CA LEU A 144 9.87 -21.30 -9.52
C LEU A 144 8.36 -21.25 -9.65
N GLY A 145 7.81 -22.12 -10.49
CA GLY A 145 6.38 -22.12 -10.74
C GLY A 145 5.89 -23.26 -11.61
N GLY A 146 4.57 -23.32 -11.83
CA GLY A 146 3.97 -24.32 -12.72
C GLY A 146 4.43 -24.12 -14.17
N LEU A 147 4.40 -22.86 -14.64
CA LEU A 147 4.96 -22.44 -15.92
C LEU A 147 6.11 -21.46 -15.66
N GLY A 148 7.34 -21.96 -15.70
CA GLY A 148 8.55 -21.16 -15.57
C GLY A 148 9.18 -20.85 -16.93
N ILE A 149 9.37 -19.56 -17.25
CA ILE A 149 10.12 -19.12 -18.42
C ILE A 149 11.37 -18.38 -17.92
N GLY A 150 12.53 -19.01 -18.04
CA GLY A 150 13.76 -18.51 -17.46
C GLY A 150 15.00 -19.33 -17.82
N ALA A 151 16.17 -18.81 -17.48
CA ALA A 151 17.43 -19.52 -17.65
C ALA A 151 17.51 -20.75 -16.72
N HIS A 152 17.07 -20.58 -15.46
CA HIS A 152 16.99 -21.64 -14.47
C HIS A 152 15.52 -21.84 -14.06
N THR A 153 14.93 -22.93 -14.55
CA THR A 153 13.57 -23.36 -14.22
C THR A 153 13.61 -24.74 -13.58
N LEU A 154 12.54 -25.11 -12.85
CA LEU A 154 12.41 -26.44 -12.25
C LEU A 154 12.47 -27.56 -13.29
N GLN A 155 12.02 -27.30 -14.52
CA GLN A 155 12.11 -28.26 -15.63
C GLN A 155 13.52 -28.35 -16.25
N ASN A 156 14.27 -27.25 -16.31
CA ASN A 156 15.57 -27.20 -17.00
C ASN A 156 16.74 -27.62 -16.10
N ASP A 157 16.72 -27.22 -14.82
CA ASP A 157 17.82 -27.45 -13.88
C ASP A 157 17.34 -28.14 -12.60
N PRO A 158 17.43 -29.48 -12.47
CA PRO A 158 17.06 -30.19 -11.24
C PRO A 158 17.95 -29.80 -10.04
N ASN A 159 19.13 -29.20 -10.29
CA ASN A 159 20.03 -28.67 -9.26
C ASN A 159 19.49 -27.42 -8.54
N MET A 160 18.48 -26.74 -9.10
CA MET A 160 17.87 -25.58 -8.45
C MET A 160 17.18 -25.96 -7.12
N LEU A 161 16.67 -27.19 -7.02
CA LEU A 161 16.10 -27.74 -5.77
C LEU A 161 17.15 -27.87 -4.65
N ARG A 162 18.44 -28.00 -4.98
CA ARG A 162 19.52 -27.99 -3.98
C ARG A 162 19.77 -26.58 -3.43
N PHE A 163 19.71 -25.56 -4.27
CA PHE A 163 19.77 -24.16 -3.83
C PHE A 163 18.56 -23.76 -2.97
N LEU A 164 17.37 -24.28 -3.29
CA LEU A 164 16.16 -24.02 -2.51
C LEU A 164 16.08 -24.81 -1.19
N SER A 165 16.75 -25.96 -1.09
CA SER A 165 16.84 -26.76 0.14
C SER A 165 18.02 -26.34 1.04
N ALA A 166 19.02 -25.64 0.49
CA ALA A 166 20.12 -25.06 1.26
C ALA A 166 19.72 -24.07 2.39
N PRO A 167 18.66 -23.25 2.33
CA PRO A 167 18.29 -22.37 3.45
C PRO A 167 17.68 -23.12 4.66
N PHE A 168 17.25 -24.38 4.51
CA PHE A 168 16.72 -25.21 5.62
C PHE A 168 17.63 -26.37 6.04
N GLY A 169 18.78 -26.55 5.38
CA GLY A 169 19.83 -27.50 5.79
C GLY A 169 20.81 -26.88 6.78
N ARG A 170 20.35 -26.59 8.00
CA ARG A 170 21.26 -26.32 9.13
C ARG A 170 22.10 -27.57 9.34
N GLY A 171 23.43 -27.40 9.38
CA GLY A 171 24.32 -28.50 9.71
C GLY A 171 24.00 -29.13 11.07
N SER A 172 24.15 -30.44 11.15
CA SER A 172 24.51 -31.15 12.36
C SER A 172 24.98 -32.57 12.01
N SER A 173 26.22 -32.84 12.42
CA SER A 173 26.95 -34.12 12.56
C SER A 173 27.18 -34.95 11.30
#